data_AF-A0A9D9PZ67-F1
#
_entry.id   AF-A0A9D9PZ67-F1
#
_cell.length_a   1.000
_cell.length_b   1.000
_cell.length_c   1.000
_cell.angle_alpha   90.00
_cell.angle_beta   90.00
_cell.angle_gamma   90.00
#
_symmetry.space_group_name_H-M   'P 1'
#
loop_
_entity.id
_entity.type
_entity.pdbx_description
1 polymer ?
#
loop_
_entity_poly.entity_id
_entity_poly.type
_entity_poly.pdbx_seq_one_letter_code
_entity_poly.pdbx_strand_id
1 'polypeptide(L)' 'AHVWDLDVFAGENAGLVMAEVELESEDESFEQPDWAGEEVTGDARYYNASLARHPFTRW' A
#
# COMPACT_ATOMS: atom_id res chain seq x y z
N ALA A 1 14.29 -8.52 10.02
CA ALA A 1 12.84 -8.70 10.16
C ALA A 1 12.25 -7.32 10.06
N HIS A 2 11.42 -7.10 9.05
CA HIS A 2 10.92 -5.77 8.68
C HIS A 2 9.63 -5.45 9.42
N VAL A 3 9.41 -4.16 9.66
CA VAL A 3 8.15 -3.66 10.19
C VAL A 3 7.22 -3.39 9.02
N TRP A 4 5.98 -3.82 9.15
CA TRP A 4 4.94 -3.61 8.17
C TRP A 4 3.79 -2.84 8.80
N ASP A 5 3.41 -1.74 8.18
CA ASP A 5 2.21 -0.98 8.52
C ASP A 5 1.08 -1.37 7.56
N LEU A 6 -0.08 -1.69 8.13
CA LEU A 6 -1.25 -2.17 7.40
C LEU A 6 -2.41 -1.19 7.55
N ASP A 7 -2.78 -0.53 6.47
CA ASP A 7 -3.93 0.36 6.40
C ASP A 7 -5.13 -0.38 5.84
N VAL A 8 -6.18 -0.50 6.65
CA VAL A 8 -7.48 -1.07 6.23
C VAL A 8 -8.45 0.08 5.98
N PHE A 9 -8.71 0.35 4.70
CA PHE A 9 -9.52 1.49 4.31
C PHE A 9 -11.02 1.19 4.49
N ALA A 10 -11.79 2.26 4.76
CA ALA A 10 -13.23 2.22 4.96
C ALA A 10 -13.95 3.24 4.04
N GLY A 11 -15.28 3.26 4.09
CA GLY A 11 -16.09 4.17 3.28
C GLY A 11 -15.97 3.88 1.79
N GLU A 12 -15.75 4.91 0.97
CA GLU A 12 -15.61 4.75 -0.49
C GLU A 12 -14.30 4.05 -0.90
N ASN A 13 -13.38 3.80 0.05
CA ASN A 13 -12.17 3.00 -0.15
C ASN A 13 -12.28 1.60 0.48
N ALA A 14 -13.46 1.21 0.97
CA ALA A 14 -13.65 -0.10 1.61
C ALA A 14 -13.30 -1.25 0.66
N GLY A 15 -12.55 -2.22 1.20
CA GLY A 15 -12.03 -3.37 0.44
C GLY A 15 -10.59 -3.21 -0.02
N LEU A 16 -10.02 -1.99 0.04
CA LEU A 16 -8.59 -1.77 -0.12
C LEU A 16 -7.87 -2.00 1.20
N VAL A 17 -6.82 -2.82 1.17
CA VAL A 17 -5.83 -2.96 2.25
C VAL A 17 -4.47 -2.64 1.64
N MET A 18 -3.74 -1.70 2.24
CA MET A 18 -2.41 -1.32 1.80
C MET A 18 -1.39 -1.74 2.85
N ALA A 19 -0.25 -2.24 2.38
CA ALA A 19 0.86 -2.67 3.22
C ALA A 19 2.09 -1.85 2.86
N GLU A 20 2.66 -1.15 3.82
CA GLU A 20 3.91 -0.40 3.68
C GLU A 20 4.98 -1.10 4.50
N VAL A 21 6.16 -1.33 3.91
CA VAL A 21 7.31 -1.96 4.57
C VAL A 21 8.40 -0.93 4.80
N GLU A 22 8.91 -0.89 6.03
CA GLU A 22 10.03 -0.02 6.40
C GLU A 22 11.37 -0.73 6.09
N LEU A 23 12.19 -0.08 5.25
CA LEU A 23 13.52 -0.53 4.84
C LEU A 23 14.58 0.46 5.36
N GLU A 24 15.79 -0.03 5.65
CA GLU A 24 16.94 0.79 6.04
C GLU A 24 17.46 1.64 4.85
N SER A 25 17.23 1.19 3.61
CA SER A 25 17.53 1.93 2.38
C SER A 25 16.64 1.48 1.22
N GLU A 26 16.54 2.32 0.18
CA GLU A 26 15.74 2.03 -1.02
C GLU A 26 16.24 0.80 -1.80
N ASP A 27 17.54 0.47 -1.69
CA ASP A 27 18.17 -0.67 -2.37
C ASP A 27 18.18 -1.95 -1.49
N GLU A 28 17.60 -1.91 -0.29
CA GLU A 28 17.57 -3.08 0.59
C GLU A 28 16.72 -4.20 -0.01
N SER A 29 17.32 -5.38 -0.18
CA SER A 29 16.58 -6.58 -0.58
C SER A 29 15.81 -7.18 0.60
N PHE A 30 14.55 -7.51 0.39
CA PHE A 30 13.75 -8.28 1.35
C PHE A 30 12.93 -9.36 0.63
N GLU A 31 12.50 -10.37 1.38
CA GLU A 31 11.58 -11.38 0.86
C GLU A 31 10.15 -10.89 1.03
N GLN A 32 9.44 -10.72 -0.09
CA GLN A 32 8.03 -10.37 -0.05
C GLN A 32 7.22 -11.52 0.54
N PRO A 33 6.44 -11.30 1.61
CA PRO A 33 5.57 -12.33 2.16
C PRO A 33 4.44 -12.71 1.20
N ASP A 34 4.00 -13.98 1.22
CA ASP A 34 2.93 -14.49 0.35
C ASP A 34 1.58 -13.77 0.49
N TRP A 35 1.35 -13.08 1.62
CA TRP A 35 0.14 -12.31 1.87
C TRP A 35 0.18 -10.91 1.24
N ALA A 36 1.37 -10.37 0.97
CA ALA A 36 1.53 -9.07 0.33
C ALA A 36 1.23 -9.24 -1.16
N GLY A 37 0.26 -8.47 -1.66
CA GLY A 37 -0.25 -8.60 -3.02
C GLY A 37 0.65 -7.93 -4.07
N GLU A 38 0.03 -7.16 -4.96
CA GLU A 38 0.74 -6.41 -5.99
C GLU A 38 1.64 -5.33 -5.37
N GLU A 39 2.88 -5.22 -5.87
CA GLU A 39 3.74 -4.09 -5.54
C GLU A 39 3.24 -2.83 -6.26
N VAL A 40 2.87 -1.82 -5.48
CA VAL A 40 2.29 -0.56 -5.99
C VAL A 40 3.18 0.65 -5.70
N THR A 41 4.46 0.42 -5.38
CA THR A 41 5.44 1.48 -5.14
C THR A 41 5.52 2.42 -6.34
N GLY A 42 5.34 3.72 -6.09
CA GLY A 42 5.36 4.74 -7.14
C GLY A 42 4.07 4.86 -7.97
N ASP A 43 3.06 4.00 -7.76
CA ASP A 43 1.77 4.16 -8.40
C ASP A 43 0.95 5.25 -7.69
N ALA A 44 0.84 6.39 -8.37
CA ALA A 44 0.16 7.57 -7.84
C ALA A 44 -1.32 7.36 -7.53
N ARG A 45 -1.97 6.30 -8.03
CA ARG A 45 -3.37 5.97 -7.70
C ARG A 45 -3.54 5.62 -6.22
N TYR A 46 -2.57 4.90 -5.65
CA TYR A 46 -2.60 4.40 -4.27
C TYR A 46 -2.15 5.45 -3.24
N TYR A 47 -1.62 6.60 -3.67
CA TYR A 47 -1.26 7.67 -2.73
C TYR A 47 -2.48 8.15 -1.95
N ASN A 48 -2.33 8.38 -0.65
CA ASN A 48 -3.41 8.88 0.22
C ASN A 48 -4.12 10.13 -0.33
N ALA A 49 -3.36 11.05 -0.92
CA ALA A 49 -3.93 12.24 -1.55
C ALA A 49 -4.78 11.92 -2.80
N SER A 50 -4.42 10.88 -3.55
CA SER A 50 -5.18 10.40 -4.70
C SER A 50 -6.43 9.64 -4.27
N LEU A 51 -6.31 8.71 -3.31
CA LEU A 51 -7.43 7.98 -2.71
C LEU A 51 -8.48 8.91 -2.08
N ALA A 52 -8.06 10.05 -1.53
CA ALA A 52 -8.97 11.06 -1.00
C ALA A 52 -9.76 11.81 -2.10
N ARG A 53 -9.19 11.95 -3.31
CA ARG A 53 -9.82 12.67 -4.44
C ARG A 53 -10.59 11.74 -5.37
N HIS A 54 -10.08 10.53 -5.57
CA HIS A 54 -10.59 9.52 -6.48
C HIS A 54 -10.56 8.16 -5.75
N PRO A 55 -11.64 7.84 -5.02
CA PRO A 55 -11.67 6.63 -4.20
C PRO A 55 -11.48 5.36 -5.00
N PHE A 56 -10.91 4.33 -4.36
CA PHE A 56 -10.64 2.99 -4.89
C PHE A 56 -11.83 2.39 -5.64
N THR A 57 -13.04 2.57 -5.10
CA THR A 57 -14.27 2.06 -5.72
C THR A 57 -14.64 2.71 -7.05
N ARG A 58 -13.92 3.77 -7.47
CA ARG A 58 -14.19 4.55 -8.68
C ARG A 58 -13.06 4.52 -9.72
N TRP A 59 -12.01 3.73 -9.47
CA TRP A 59 -10.85 3.59 -10.34
C TRP A 59 -11.17 2.98 -11.70
#